data_AF-A0A8J5FSF2-F1
#
_entry.id   AF-A0A8J5FSF2-F1
#
_cell.length_a   1.000
_cell.length_b   1.000
_cell.length_c   1.000
_cell.angle_alpha   90.00
_cell.angle_beta   90.00
_cell.angle_gamma   90.00
#
_symmetry.space_group_name_H-M   'P 1'
#
loop_
_entity.id
_entity.type
_entity.pdbx_description
1 polymer ?
#
loop_
_entity_poly.entity_id
_entity_poly.type
_entity_poly.pdbx_seq_one_letter_code
_entity_poly.pdbx_strand_id
1 'polypeptide(L)'
;MSTAPSLPLQFSTLPALFHLLMLHLLLVVQGSPPGPVVLCQSGNTNCTLTNAYGAFPDRSTCHVTAVSYPSTEEELLRAVSDAAVKRHRVKVVTVYSHSIPKLSCPAGPDGRPGLLISTQRLNRTVSTDAYGARMTFEAGITLRSLLDAAAARGMALPHSPYWEGVTLGGLLSTGSHGSSAVGKGSAVHEYVVGMRLVVPSAVPSADGYYAKIVSLGEHHPDLLAAKVSLGVLGVISQVTLQLEPMFKRSVTNRVVSDATFEQSISSFAATTPYGDIIWYPSQAIVVYRDDFKLPVTAKGKGRNDFIGFRPQPTFFIASARAAGSCLRSAEDGLVTACGWDPRFKGLFYHQTAVSIPFANITDFVADVKKLRDANSGALCGPDLYFGFLMRFVRNSTAYLGKTEDAVDVDITYYRARDPRQARLHEEVLEEIEQMALFKYRGLPHWGKNRNVGFIGMKDKLGARLQKFLRVMRRYDGEGLFSSEWTDAVLGLRGKEVVVEGNGCALEGLCICSCDEHCAPEQGYYCGEGQVYRQARVCRKITEDSG
;
A
#
# COMPACT_ATOMS: atom_id res chain seq x y z
N MET A 1 24.28 40.61 -62.67
CA MET A 1 24.41 39.13 -62.56
C MET A 1 23.19 38.63 -61.79
N SER A 2 22.06 38.42 -62.48
CA SER A 2 21.51 37.17 -63.07
C SER A 2 20.82 36.26 -62.02
N THR A 3 19.49 36.38 -61.80
CA THR A 3 18.35 35.56 -62.35
C THR A 3 18.14 34.23 -61.60
N ALA A 4 16.97 33.71 -61.22
CA ALA A 4 15.53 34.01 -61.42
C ALA A 4 14.71 33.04 -60.49
N PRO A 5 13.50 32.51 -60.83
CA PRO A 5 12.18 33.01 -60.45
C PRO A 5 11.32 32.04 -59.60
N SER A 6 10.09 32.48 -59.26
CA SER A 6 9.03 31.78 -58.51
C SER A 6 8.04 30.99 -59.38
N LEU A 7 7.44 29.92 -58.82
CA LEU A 7 6.12 29.39 -59.22
C LEU A 7 5.42 28.70 -58.00
N PRO A 8 4.07 28.67 -57.94
CA PRO A 8 3.30 28.42 -56.71
C PRO A 8 2.63 27.03 -56.67
N LEU A 9 2.34 26.52 -55.47
CA LEU A 9 1.55 25.29 -55.25
C LEU A 9 0.37 25.56 -54.30
N GLN A 10 -0.83 25.20 -54.78
CA GLN A 10 -2.13 25.35 -54.12
C GLN A 10 -2.31 24.37 -52.96
N PHE A 11 -2.85 24.87 -51.83
CA PHE A 11 -3.30 24.09 -50.67
C PHE A 11 -4.82 23.90 -50.73
N SER A 12 -5.34 22.68 -50.97
CA SER A 12 -6.78 22.40 -50.70
C SER A 12 -7.17 20.94 -50.45
N THR A 13 -6.36 20.13 -49.74
CA THR A 13 -6.79 18.76 -49.37
C THR A 13 -6.48 18.33 -47.92
N LEU A 14 -5.78 19.14 -47.12
CA LEU A 14 -5.44 18.77 -45.74
C LEU A 14 -6.59 18.76 -44.69
N PRO A 15 -7.69 19.54 -44.77
CA PRO A 15 -8.62 19.64 -43.63
C PRO A 15 -9.47 18.38 -43.42
N ALA A 16 -9.83 17.69 -44.50
CA ALA A 16 -10.75 16.55 -44.46
C ALA A 16 -10.12 15.28 -43.89
N LEU A 17 -8.83 15.01 -44.17
CA LEU A 17 -8.11 13.88 -43.58
C LEU A 17 -7.86 14.07 -42.09
N PHE A 18 -7.69 15.31 -41.63
CA PHE A 18 -7.40 15.62 -40.22
C PHE A 18 -8.63 15.42 -39.32
N HIS A 19 -9.84 15.69 -39.82
CA HIS A 19 -11.09 15.48 -39.08
C HIS A 19 -11.49 13.99 -39.00
N LEU A 20 -11.25 13.20 -40.05
CA LEU A 20 -11.47 11.75 -40.03
C LEU A 20 -10.47 11.01 -39.11
N LEU A 21 -9.21 11.46 -39.05
CA LEU A 21 -8.20 10.90 -38.13
C LEU A 21 -8.51 11.24 -36.65
N MET A 22 -9.04 12.43 -36.38
CA MET A 22 -9.46 12.86 -35.04
C MET A 22 -10.72 12.14 -34.54
N LEU A 23 -11.66 11.80 -35.43
CA LEU A 23 -12.86 11.06 -35.06
C LEU A 23 -12.58 9.59 -34.70
N HIS A 24 -11.53 8.98 -35.28
CA HIS A 24 -11.10 7.62 -34.93
C HIS A 24 -10.25 7.55 -33.65
N LEU A 25 -9.59 8.63 -33.22
CA LEU A 25 -8.90 8.67 -31.92
C LEU A 25 -9.82 8.95 -30.73
N LEU A 26 -11.08 9.37 -30.98
CA LEU A 26 -12.07 9.67 -29.94
C LEU A 26 -12.83 8.43 -29.42
N LEU A 27 -12.62 7.26 -30.01
CA LEU A 27 -13.24 6.02 -29.58
C LEU A 27 -12.16 5.05 -29.07
N VAL A 28 -12.30 4.67 -27.80
CA VAL A 28 -11.50 3.69 -27.05
C VAL A 28 -10.18 4.20 -26.44
N VAL A 29 -10.28 5.14 -25.51
CA VAL A 29 -9.28 5.25 -24.42
C VAL A 29 -9.86 4.53 -23.20
N GLN A 30 -9.57 3.24 -23.09
CA GLN A 30 -9.73 2.50 -21.83
C GLN A 30 -8.40 2.60 -21.06
N GLY A 31 -8.42 3.26 -19.91
CA GLY A 31 -7.34 3.12 -18.94
C GLY A 31 -7.37 1.71 -18.39
N SER A 32 -6.44 0.86 -18.81
CA SER A 32 -6.35 -0.49 -18.26
C SER A 32 -5.82 -0.43 -16.83
N PRO A 33 -6.49 -1.05 -15.84
CA PRO A 33 -5.90 -1.27 -14.53
C PRO A 33 -4.58 -2.06 -14.62
N PRO A 34 -3.81 -2.22 -13.51
CA PRO A 34 -2.75 -3.22 -13.43
C PRO A 34 -3.22 -4.51 -14.11
N GLY A 35 -2.39 -5.10 -14.99
CA GLY A 35 -2.72 -6.36 -15.64
C GLY A 35 -3.17 -7.40 -14.60
N PRO A 36 -3.93 -8.44 -15.01
CA PRO A 36 -4.50 -9.37 -14.04
C PRO A 36 -3.38 -9.94 -13.17
N VAL A 37 -3.46 -9.69 -11.86
CA VAL A 37 -2.47 -10.16 -10.88
C VAL A 37 -2.51 -11.66 -10.68
N VAL A 38 -3.53 -12.33 -11.22
CA VAL A 38 -3.67 -13.78 -11.33
C VAL A 38 -3.68 -14.15 -12.81
N LEU A 39 -2.71 -14.93 -13.24
CA LEU A 39 -2.59 -15.46 -14.60
C LEU A 39 -2.69 -16.98 -14.55
N CYS A 40 -3.66 -17.57 -15.24
CA CYS A 40 -3.86 -19.02 -15.26
C CYS A 40 -3.57 -19.59 -16.65
N GLN A 41 -2.92 -20.76 -16.69
CA GLN A 41 -2.58 -21.43 -17.95
C GLN A 41 -3.79 -22.16 -18.56
N SER A 42 -4.72 -22.65 -17.73
CA SER A 42 -5.90 -23.40 -18.20
C SER A 42 -7.14 -23.02 -17.40
N GLY A 43 -8.00 -22.18 -17.98
CA GLY A 43 -9.19 -21.67 -17.30
C GLY A 43 -8.83 -20.99 -15.98
N ASN A 44 -9.22 -21.61 -14.87
CA ASN A 44 -8.95 -21.12 -13.51
C ASN A 44 -7.95 -21.99 -12.73
N THR A 45 -7.18 -22.85 -13.39
CA THR A 45 -6.20 -23.74 -12.76
C THR A 45 -4.79 -23.44 -13.25
N ASN A 46 -3.80 -23.90 -12.49
CA ASN A 46 -2.37 -23.72 -12.77
C ASN A 46 -2.06 -22.22 -12.99
N CYS A 47 -2.16 -21.48 -11.89
CA CYS A 47 -2.10 -20.04 -11.89
C CYS A 47 -0.84 -19.51 -11.22
N THR A 48 -0.45 -18.31 -11.62
CA THR A 48 0.60 -17.51 -11.00
C THR A 48 -0.01 -16.22 -10.47
N LEU A 49 0.27 -15.92 -9.21
CA LEU A 49 -0.09 -14.70 -8.53
C LEU A 49 1.13 -13.79 -8.37
N THR A 50 0.94 -12.51 -8.66
CA THR A 50 1.88 -11.43 -8.36
C THR A 50 1.23 -10.39 -7.45
N ASN A 51 2.02 -9.49 -6.87
CA ASN A 51 1.48 -8.24 -6.34
C ASN A 51 1.38 -7.19 -7.46
N ALA A 52 0.86 -6.00 -7.14
CA ALA A 52 0.77 -4.89 -8.10
C ALA A 52 2.12 -4.47 -8.74
N TYR A 53 3.24 -4.89 -8.16
CA TYR A 53 4.61 -4.59 -8.61
C TYR A 53 5.23 -5.70 -9.46
N GLY A 54 4.47 -6.76 -9.74
CA GLY A 54 4.90 -7.89 -10.56
C GLY A 54 5.66 -8.99 -9.81
N ALA A 55 6.12 -8.76 -8.58
CA ALA A 55 6.79 -9.76 -7.75
C ALA A 55 6.73 -9.41 -6.26
N PHE A 56 6.73 -10.44 -5.40
CA PHE A 56 6.81 -10.28 -3.95
C PHE A 56 8.21 -9.79 -3.50
N PRO A 57 8.40 -9.44 -2.21
CA PRO A 57 9.66 -8.85 -1.73
C PRO A 57 10.86 -9.78 -1.96
N ASP A 58 10.66 -11.10 -1.87
CA ASP A 58 11.64 -12.14 -2.19
C ASP A 58 11.87 -12.34 -3.70
N ARG A 59 11.33 -11.45 -4.55
CA ARG A 59 11.37 -11.50 -6.03
C ARG A 59 10.65 -12.69 -6.64
N SER A 60 9.96 -13.47 -5.82
CA SER A 60 9.19 -14.61 -6.29
C SER A 60 7.83 -14.17 -6.83
N THR A 61 7.28 -15.01 -7.71
CA THR A 61 5.84 -15.08 -7.93
C THR A 61 5.28 -16.21 -7.08
N CYS A 62 3.96 -16.25 -6.90
CA CYS A 62 3.31 -17.29 -6.12
C CYS A 62 2.55 -18.25 -7.04
N HIS A 63 2.96 -19.51 -7.08
CA HIS A 63 2.22 -20.54 -7.80
C HIS A 63 0.98 -20.99 -7.02
N VAL A 64 -0.14 -21.16 -7.72
CA VAL A 64 -1.46 -21.45 -7.14
C VAL A 64 -2.15 -22.52 -7.96
N THR A 65 -2.74 -23.50 -7.29
CA THR A 65 -3.41 -24.64 -7.90
C THR A 65 -4.62 -24.21 -8.72
N ALA A 66 -5.46 -23.36 -8.13
CA ALA A 66 -6.64 -22.81 -8.80
C ALA A 66 -7.15 -21.54 -8.11
N VAL A 67 -7.98 -20.79 -8.82
CA VAL A 67 -8.67 -19.60 -8.32
C VAL A 67 -10.19 -19.75 -8.49
N SER A 68 -10.96 -19.27 -7.52
CA SER A 68 -12.41 -19.13 -7.62
C SER A 68 -12.81 -17.66 -7.65
N TYR A 69 -13.92 -17.36 -8.34
CA TYR A 69 -14.45 -16.01 -8.51
C TYR A 69 -15.93 -15.96 -8.09
N PRO A 70 -16.24 -16.16 -6.79
CA PRO A 70 -17.62 -16.10 -6.31
C PRO A 70 -18.22 -14.71 -6.59
N SER A 71 -19.49 -14.69 -6.98
CA SER A 71 -20.29 -13.48 -7.24
C SER A 71 -21.41 -13.31 -6.21
N THR A 72 -21.60 -14.31 -5.34
CA THR A 72 -22.57 -14.30 -4.23
C THR A 72 -21.93 -14.82 -2.95
N GLU A 73 -22.52 -14.49 -1.80
CA GLU A 73 -22.06 -15.02 -0.50
C GLU A 73 -22.22 -16.54 -0.40
N GLU A 74 -23.21 -17.11 -1.09
CA GLU A 74 -23.40 -18.56 -1.16
C GLU A 74 -22.30 -19.24 -1.99
N GLU A 75 -21.94 -18.70 -3.16
CA GLU A 75 -20.79 -19.21 -3.93
C GLU A 75 -19.49 -19.11 -3.13
N LEU A 76 -19.33 -18.05 -2.34
CA LEU A 76 -18.20 -17.89 -1.44
C LEU A 76 -18.20 -18.97 -0.33
N LEU A 77 -19.37 -19.24 0.27
CA LEU A 77 -19.56 -20.32 1.24
C LEU A 77 -19.14 -21.67 0.66
N ARG A 78 -19.58 -21.99 -0.56
CA ARG A 78 -19.20 -23.21 -1.28
C ARG A 78 -17.69 -23.29 -1.49
N ALA A 79 -17.06 -22.22 -1.97
CA ALA A 79 -15.62 -22.19 -2.21
C ALA A 79 -14.80 -22.45 -0.94
N VAL A 80 -15.19 -21.86 0.20
CA VAL A 80 -14.55 -22.12 1.49
C VAL A 80 -14.81 -23.54 1.99
N SER A 81 -16.04 -24.03 1.85
CA SER A 81 -16.42 -25.41 2.20
C SER A 81 -15.58 -26.44 1.43
N ASP A 82 -15.47 -26.30 0.12
CA ASP A 82 -14.70 -27.21 -0.74
C ASP A 82 -13.22 -27.22 -0.37
N ALA A 83 -12.65 -26.06 -0.07
CA ALA A 83 -11.27 -25.96 0.37
C ALA A 83 -11.06 -26.60 1.75
N ALA A 84 -12.00 -26.43 2.67
CA ALA A 84 -11.97 -27.05 3.99
C ALA A 84 -12.01 -28.59 3.90
N VAL A 85 -12.91 -29.15 3.10
CA VAL A 85 -13.01 -30.61 2.85
C VAL A 85 -11.71 -31.16 2.28
N LYS A 86 -11.12 -30.45 1.31
CA LYS A 86 -9.87 -30.87 0.65
C LYS A 86 -8.61 -30.54 1.47
N ARG A 87 -8.74 -29.84 2.59
CA ARG A 87 -7.64 -29.32 3.42
C ARG A 87 -6.60 -28.52 2.61
N HIS A 88 -7.05 -27.81 1.57
CA HIS A 88 -6.17 -26.94 0.79
C HIS A 88 -6.05 -25.57 1.45
N ARG A 89 -4.82 -25.06 1.63
CA ARG A 89 -4.61 -23.68 2.07
C ARG A 89 -5.26 -22.71 1.08
N VAL A 90 -5.86 -21.65 1.60
CA VAL A 90 -6.57 -20.64 0.81
C VAL A 90 -6.06 -19.27 1.18
N LYS A 91 -5.90 -18.37 0.19
CA LYS A 91 -5.83 -16.93 0.46
C LYS A 91 -6.81 -16.17 -0.40
N VAL A 92 -7.26 -15.05 0.16
CA VAL A 92 -8.11 -14.10 -0.54
C VAL A 92 -7.23 -13.20 -1.37
N VAL A 93 -7.56 -13.04 -2.64
CA VAL A 93 -6.91 -12.09 -3.55
C VAL A 93 -7.89 -10.98 -3.91
N THR A 94 -7.38 -9.75 -3.92
CA THR A 94 -8.11 -8.58 -4.38
C THR A 94 -7.76 -8.32 -5.84
N VAL A 95 -8.58 -7.57 -6.58
CA VAL A 95 -8.38 -7.31 -8.01
C VAL A 95 -6.97 -6.80 -8.38
N TYR A 96 -6.26 -6.13 -7.45
CA TYR A 96 -4.93 -5.58 -7.69
C TYR A 96 -3.79 -6.14 -6.83
N SER A 97 -4.06 -7.01 -5.85
CA SER A 97 -3.02 -7.61 -4.99
C SER A 97 -1.95 -6.58 -4.53
N HIS A 98 -2.38 -5.40 -4.07
CA HIS A 98 -1.48 -4.23 -3.94
C HIS A 98 -0.57 -4.27 -2.70
N SER A 99 -0.75 -5.25 -1.81
CA SER A 99 0.15 -5.41 -0.67
C SER A 99 1.55 -5.80 -1.15
N ILE A 100 2.56 -5.09 -0.64
CA ILE A 100 3.96 -5.45 -0.86
C ILE A 100 4.28 -6.83 -0.27
N PRO A 101 3.97 -7.15 1.00
CA PRO A 101 4.29 -8.45 1.56
C PRO A 101 3.53 -9.59 0.87
N LYS A 102 4.03 -10.81 1.03
CA LYS A 102 3.52 -12.06 0.46
C LYS A 102 2.22 -12.55 1.14
N LEU A 103 1.35 -11.60 1.50
CA LEU A 103 0.10 -11.77 2.24
C LEU A 103 -0.92 -12.61 1.47
N SER A 104 -1.04 -12.43 0.16
CA SER A 104 -2.05 -13.10 -0.69
C SER A 104 -1.59 -14.46 -1.22
N CYS A 105 -0.35 -14.88 -0.96
CA CYS A 105 0.17 -16.16 -1.43
C CYS A 105 -0.23 -17.30 -0.48
N PRO A 106 -0.94 -18.34 -0.95
CA PRO A 106 -1.39 -19.44 -0.10
C PRO A 106 -0.35 -20.57 0.10
N ALA A 107 0.90 -20.36 -0.30
CA ALA A 107 1.95 -21.38 -0.19
C ALA A 107 2.14 -21.82 1.27
N GLY A 108 2.09 -23.14 1.48
CA GLY A 108 2.32 -23.79 2.77
C GLY A 108 3.81 -24.04 3.04
N PRO A 109 4.17 -24.45 4.27
CA PRO A 109 5.55 -24.80 4.66
C PRO A 109 6.17 -25.93 3.86
N ASP A 110 5.33 -26.77 3.26
CA ASP A 110 5.67 -27.92 2.41
C ASP A 110 5.87 -27.54 0.94
N GLY A 111 5.81 -26.25 0.61
CA GLY A 111 5.93 -25.72 -0.74
C GLY A 111 4.73 -26.04 -1.64
N ARG A 112 3.66 -26.66 -1.10
CA ARG A 112 2.50 -27.03 -1.92
C ARG A 112 1.66 -25.80 -2.28
N PRO A 113 1.25 -25.66 -3.55
CA PRO A 113 0.41 -24.55 -3.98
C PRO A 113 -1.00 -24.67 -3.39
N GLY A 114 -1.46 -23.58 -2.79
CA GLY A 114 -2.83 -23.47 -2.28
C GLY A 114 -3.82 -22.99 -3.35
N LEU A 115 -5.00 -22.57 -2.90
CA LEU A 115 -6.09 -22.02 -3.69
C LEU A 115 -6.24 -20.52 -3.46
N LEU A 116 -6.77 -19.82 -4.45
CA LEU A 116 -7.20 -18.43 -4.30
C LEU A 116 -8.73 -18.31 -4.34
N ILE A 117 -9.23 -17.38 -3.52
CA ILE A 117 -10.59 -16.86 -3.65
C ILE A 117 -10.47 -15.39 -4.03
N SER A 118 -10.89 -15.04 -5.24
CA SER A 118 -10.91 -13.65 -5.69
C SER A 118 -12.22 -12.99 -5.31
N THR A 119 -12.11 -11.83 -4.67
CA THR A 119 -13.27 -11.00 -4.30
C THR A 119 -13.73 -10.09 -5.44
N GLN A 120 -13.09 -10.11 -6.61
CA GLN A 120 -13.34 -9.12 -7.67
C GLN A 120 -14.80 -9.02 -8.15
N ARG A 121 -15.59 -10.12 -8.02
CA ARG A 121 -17.02 -10.17 -8.39
C ARG A 121 -17.98 -9.95 -7.22
N LEU A 122 -17.46 -9.86 -5.99
CA LEU A 122 -18.21 -9.48 -4.78
C LEU A 122 -18.04 -7.97 -4.56
N ASN A 123 -18.57 -7.14 -5.43
CA ASN A 123 -18.25 -5.71 -5.49
C ASN A 123 -19.46 -4.77 -5.44
N ARG A 124 -20.63 -5.26 -5.00
CA ARG A 124 -21.88 -4.48 -5.00
C ARG A 124 -22.07 -3.67 -3.72
N THR A 125 -22.86 -2.61 -3.84
CA THR A 125 -23.54 -2.00 -2.68
C THR A 125 -24.72 -2.89 -2.31
N VAL A 126 -24.77 -3.36 -1.07
CA VAL A 126 -25.76 -4.31 -0.57
C VAL A 126 -26.98 -3.59 -0.01
N SER A 127 -26.76 -2.55 0.79
CA SER A 127 -27.86 -1.79 1.41
C SER A 127 -27.44 -0.36 1.74
N THR A 128 -28.44 0.50 1.95
CA THR A 128 -28.25 1.90 2.34
C THR A 128 -29.29 2.30 3.36
N ASP A 129 -28.84 2.75 4.52
CA ASP A 129 -29.62 3.46 5.53
C ASP A 129 -29.16 4.92 5.55
N ALA A 130 -29.90 5.77 4.82
CA ALA A 130 -29.59 7.19 4.71
C ALA A 130 -29.84 7.94 6.03
N TYR A 131 -30.76 7.46 6.87
CA TYR A 131 -31.10 8.11 8.15
C TYR A 131 -30.01 7.87 9.19
N GLY A 132 -29.52 6.62 9.29
CA GLY A 132 -28.40 6.27 10.15
C GLY A 132 -27.01 6.59 9.57
N ALA A 133 -26.95 7.12 8.34
CA ALA A 133 -25.73 7.31 7.56
C ALA A 133 -24.88 6.04 7.49
N ARG A 134 -25.50 4.89 7.19
CA ARG A 134 -24.85 3.58 7.13
C ARG A 134 -25.04 2.95 5.76
N MET A 135 -23.98 2.32 5.26
CA MET A 135 -24.04 1.56 4.01
C MET A 135 -23.31 0.23 4.16
N THR A 136 -23.90 -0.82 3.57
CA THR A 136 -23.29 -2.15 3.51
C THR A 136 -22.78 -2.40 2.09
N PHE A 137 -21.56 -2.89 1.97
CA PHE A 137 -20.91 -3.21 0.70
C PHE A 137 -20.33 -4.62 0.73
N GLU A 138 -20.24 -5.26 -0.42
CA GLU A 138 -19.44 -6.48 -0.59
C GLU A 138 -17.93 -6.14 -0.57
N ALA A 139 -17.10 -7.03 -0.04
CA ALA A 139 -15.71 -6.73 0.29
C ALA A 139 -14.80 -6.45 -0.92
N GLY A 140 -15.18 -6.89 -2.11
CA GLY A 140 -14.46 -6.64 -3.35
C GLY A 140 -14.72 -5.28 -3.99
N ILE A 141 -15.63 -4.46 -3.43
CA ILE A 141 -15.87 -3.10 -3.96
C ILE A 141 -14.58 -2.28 -3.87
N THR A 142 -14.23 -1.57 -4.94
CA THR A 142 -13.09 -0.65 -4.90
C THR A 142 -13.45 0.58 -4.05
N LEU A 143 -12.45 1.20 -3.43
CA LEU A 143 -12.64 2.41 -2.65
C LEU A 143 -13.25 3.53 -3.53
N ARG A 144 -12.84 3.65 -4.80
CA ARG A 144 -13.47 4.59 -5.74
C ARG A 144 -14.97 4.37 -5.86
N SER A 145 -15.39 3.15 -6.19
CA SER A 145 -16.80 2.81 -6.38
C SER A 145 -17.60 2.98 -5.09
N LEU A 146 -17.00 2.69 -3.94
CA LEU A 146 -17.60 2.93 -2.63
C LEU A 146 -17.84 4.42 -2.37
N LEU A 147 -16.84 5.27 -2.64
CA LEU A 147 -16.94 6.72 -2.47
C LEU A 147 -18.01 7.31 -3.40
N ASP A 148 -18.05 6.88 -4.66
CA ASP A 148 -19.07 7.32 -5.63
C ASP A 148 -20.48 6.90 -5.17
N ALA A 149 -20.66 5.67 -4.68
CA ALA A 149 -21.94 5.18 -4.16
C ALA A 149 -22.41 5.93 -2.91
N ALA A 150 -21.50 6.24 -1.99
CA ALA A 150 -21.78 7.07 -0.81
C ALA A 150 -22.17 8.50 -1.20
N ALA A 151 -21.40 9.12 -2.10
CA ALA A 151 -21.64 10.48 -2.57
C ALA A 151 -23.00 10.63 -3.27
N ALA A 152 -23.40 9.62 -4.06
CA ALA A 152 -24.72 9.58 -4.71
C ALA A 152 -25.89 9.60 -3.71
N ARG A 153 -25.63 9.32 -2.42
CA ARG A 153 -26.59 9.36 -1.32
C ARG A 153 -26.34 10.50 -0.35
N GLY A 154 -25.51 11.48 -0.73
CA GLY A 154 -25.18 12.62 0.12
C GLY A 154 -24.34 12.26 1.34
N MET A 155 -23.59 11.16 1.27
CA MET A 155 -22.73 10.67 2.34
C MET A 155 -21.26 10.65 1.93
N ALA A 156 -20.37 10.72 2.91
CA ALA A 156 -18.92 10.63 2.75
C ALA A 156 -18.33 9.62 3.74
N LEU A 157 -17.28 8.92 3.30
CA LEU A 157 -16.39 8.22 4.21
C LEU A 157 -15.54 9.29 4.95
N PRO A 158 -15.47 9.28 6.30
CA PRO A 158 -14.79 10.35 7.04
C PRO A 158 -13.32 10.51 6.67
N HIS A 159 -12.58 9.42 6.48
CA HIS A 159 -11.19 9.43 6.02
C HIS A 159 -10.93 8.29 5.06
N SER A 160 -10.09 8.53 4.05
CA SER A 160 -9.69 7.53 3.06
C SER A 160 -8.17 7.58 2.82
N PRO A 161 -7.54 6.46 2.42
CA PRO A 161 -6.20 6.48 1.85
C PRO A 161 -6.22 7.18 0.47
N TYR A 162 -5.04 7.54 -0.04
CA TYR A 162 -4.91 8.26 -1.31
C TYR A 162 -5.19 7.43 -2.55
N TRP A 163 -4.83 6.14 -2.54
CA TRP A 163 -5.04 5.29 -3.69
C TRP A 163 -6.42 4.63 -3.65
N GLU A 164 -7.34 5.09 -4.50
CA GLU A 164 -8.74 4.66 -4.55
C GLU A 164 -8.95 3.29 -5.23
N GLY A 165 -7.87 2.65 -5.70
CA GLY A 165 -7.91 1.31 -6.31
C GLY A 165 -8.02 0.16 -5.31
N VAL A 166 -7.70 0.36 -4.03
CA VAL A 166 -7.83 -0.71 -3.02
C VAL A 166 -9.28 -1.19 -2.90
N THR A 167 -9.47 -2.48 -2.61
CA THR A 167 -10.80 -3.02 -2.27
C THR A 167 -11.10 -2.83 -0.79
N LEU A 168 -12.38 -2.79 -0.41
CA LEU A 168 -12.82 -2.66 0.98
C LEU A 168 -12.27 -3.79 1.88
N GLY A 169 -12.26 -5.03 1.41
CA GLY A 169 -11.70 -6.17 2.14
C GLY A 169 -10.18 -6.04 2.34
N GLY A 170 -9.46 -5.62 1.29
CA GLY A 170 -8.00 -5.46 1.34
C GLY A 170 -7.56 -4.31 2.25
N LEU A 171 -8.25 -3.16 2.16
CA LEU A 171 -7.92 -1.98 2.95
C LEU A 171 -8.16 -2.22 4.46
N LEU A 172 -9.22 -2.97 4.81
CA LEU A 172 -9.49 -3.34 6.20
C LEU A 172 -8.50 -4.39 6.70
N SER A 173 -8.25 -5.43 5.91
CA SER A 173 -7.36 -6.53 6.29
C SER A 173 -5.94 -6.05 6.63
N THR A 174 -5.50 -4.93 6.06
CA THR A 174 -4.17 -4.34 6.25
C THR A 174 -4.16 -3.08 7.13
N GLY A 175 -5.31 -2.65 7.66
CA GLY A 175 -5.40 -1.46 8.52
C GLY A 175 -5.08 -0.15 7.79
N SER A 176 -5.50 -0.01 6.53
CA SER A 176 -5.29 1.20 5.73
C SER A 176 -5.96 2.42 6.34
N HIS A 177 -5.32 3.58 6.20
CA HIS A 177 -5.74 4.83 6.82
C HIS A 177 -5.42 6.07 5.98
N GLY A 178 -6.12 7.17 6.25
CA GLY A 178 -5.81 8.52 5.77
C GLY A 178 -4.84 9.25 6.72
N SER A 179 -5.11 10.53 6.98
CA SER A 179 -4.41 11.35 7.98
C SER A 179 -5.41 12.07 8.90
N SER A 180 -5.29 11.88 10.21
CA SER A 180 -6.02 12.57 11.30
C SER A 180 -5.57 12.07 12.67
N ALA A 181 -5.29 13.00 13.59
CA ALA A 181 -5.06 12.73 15.00
C ALA A 181 -6.30 13.02 15.89
N VAL A 182 -7.41 13.48 15.31
CA VAL A 182 -8.60 13.94 16.05
C VAL A 182 -9.80 13.00 15.86
N GLY A 183 -10.80 13.11 16.73
CA GLY A 183 -12.01 12.27 16.68
C GLY A 183 -11.67 10.77 16.77
N LYS A 184 -12.28 9.96 15.89
CA LYS A 184 -11.98 8.52 15.76
C LYS A 184 -10.67 8.23 15.00
N GLY A 185 -9.99 9.26 14.47
CA GLY A 185 -8.79 9.12 13.66
C GLY A 185 -9.05 8.69 12.21
N SER A 186 -7.98 8.38 11.50
CA SER A 186 -7.98 8.20 10.04
C SER A 186 -8.07 6.74 9.56
N ALA A 187 -8.03 5.77 10.48
CA ALA A 187 -8.09 4.35 10.17
C ALA A 187 -9.50 3.96 9.71
N VAL A 188 -9.62 3.41 8.49
CA VAL A 188 -10.93 3.13 7.88
C VAL A 188 -11.70 2.07 8.68
N HIS A 189 -10.98 1.11 9.27
CA HIS A 189 -11.59 0.04 10.06
C HIS A 189 -12.24 0.51 11.37
N GLU A 190 -11.93 1.73 11.85
CA GLU A 190 -12.61 2.32 13.01
C GLU A 190 -14.05 2.76 12.69
N TYR A 191 -14.39 2.90 11.41
CA TYR A 191 -15.73 3.25 10.93
C TYR A 191 -16.59 2.01 10.58
N VAL A 192 -16.08 0.80 10.81
CA VAL A 192 -16.85 -0.45 10.63
C VAL A 192 -17.77 -0.67 11.82
N VAL A 193 -19.08 -0.76 11.54
CA VAL A 193 -20.14 -1.06 12.53
C VAL A 193 -20.75 -2.45 12.35
N GLY A 194 -20.39 -3.16 11.28
CA GLY A 194 -20.78 -4.55 11.09
C GLY A 194 -19.94 -5.24 10.01
N MET A 195 -19.74 -6.54 10.14
CA MET A 195 -18.99 -7.35 9.18
C MET A 195 -19.58 -8.75 9.07
N ARG A 196 -19.55 -9.32 7.87
CA ARG A 196 -19.88 -10.74 7.63
C ARG A 196 -18.63 -11.46 7.14
N LEU A 197 -18.37 -12.62 7.72
CA LEU A 197 -17.24 -13.48 7.40
C LEU A 197 -17.73 -14.85 6.95
N VAL A 198 -17.10 -15.43 5.95
CA VAL A 198 -17.20 -16.86 5.63
C VAL A 198 -15.99 -17.57 6.21
N VAL A 199 -16.23 -18.50 7.14
CA VAL A 199 -15.18 -19.21 7.90
C VAL A 199 -15.36 -20.73 7.74
N PRO A 200 -14.29 -21.54 7.81
CA PRO A 200 -14.42 -23.00 7.77
C PRO A 200 -15.17 -23.52 9.00
N SER A 201 -15.72 -24.72 8.86
CA SER A 201 -16.34 -25.46 9.96
C SER A 201 -15.93 -26.92 9.91
N ALA A 202 -15.53 -27.46 11.05
CA ALA A 202 -15.25 -28.89 11.19
C ALA A 202 -16.54 -29.74 11.15
N VAL A 203 -17.69 -29.12 11.45
CA VAL A 203 -19.00 -29.77 11.44
C VAL A 203 -19.78 -29.25 10.23
N PRO A 204 -20.27 -30.14 9.35
CA PRO A 204 -21.07 -29.69 8.22
C PRO A 204 -22.39 -29.08 8.70
N SER A 205 -22.84 -28.05 8.00
CA SER A 205 -24.22 -27.54 8.13
C SER A 205 -25.25 -28.57 7.65
N ALA A 206 -26.54 -28.29 7.87
CA ALA A 206 -27.63 -29.14 7.39
C ALA A 206 -27.59 -29.34 5.85
N ASP A 207 -27.13 -28.33 5.12
CA ASP A 207 -26.98 -28.36 3.66
C ASP A 207 -25.65 -29.01 3.21
N GLY A 208 -24.86 -29.57 4.14
CA GLY A 208 -23.61 -30.29 3.86
C GLY A 208 -22.36 -29.40 3.75
N TYR A 209 -22.46 -28.08 3.93
CA TYR A 209 -21.30 -27.18 3.84
C TYR A 209 -20.40 -27.28 5.08
N TYR A 210 -19.09 -27.43 4.87
CA TYR A 210 -18.02 -27.36 5.87
C TYR A 210 -17.50 -25.93 6.05
N ALA A 211 -18.39 -24.96 5.91
CA ALA A 211 -18.15 -23.54 6.13
C ALA A 211 -19.44 -22.91 6.65
N LYS A 212 -19.31 -21.74 7.28
CA LYS A 212 -20.47 -20.98 7.78
C LYS A 212 -20.25 -19.48 7.63
N ILE A 213 -21.37 -18.76 7.56
CA ILE A 213 -21.37 -17.29 7.60
C ILE A 213 -21.48 -16.84 9.05
N VAL A 214 -20.57 -15.97 9.48
CA VAL A 214 -20.58 -15.34 10.80
C VAL A 214 -20.91 -13.87 10.63
N SER A 215 -21.96 -13.41 11.32
CA SER A 215 -22.36 -12.00 11.34
C SER A 215 -21.85 -11.33 12.62
N LEU A 216 -20.99 -10.34 12.46
CA LEU A 216 -20.37 -9.57 13.53
C LEU A 216 -21.03 -8.19 13.58
N GLY A 217 -22.02 -8.02 14.45
CA GLY A 217 -22.61 -6.71 14.72
C GLY A 217 -21.69 -5.80 15.53
N GLU A 218 -22.09 -4.54 15.71
CA GLU A 218 -21.30 -3.47 16.34
C GLU A 218 -20.74 -3.84 17.73
N HIS A 219 -21.49 -4.62 18.50
CA HIS A 219 -21.11 -5.06 19.85
C HIS A 219 -20.60 -6.50 19.92
N HIS A 220 -20.39 -7.17 18.78
CA HIS A 220 -19.89 -8.53 18.76
C HIS A 220 -18.43 -8.56 19.24
N PRO A 221 -18.06 -9.42 20.21
CA PRO A 221 -16.73 -9.39 20.83
C PRO A 221 -15.57 -9.66 19.85
N ASP A 222 -15.86 -10.37 18.76
CA ASP A 222 -14.87 -10.72 17.74
C ASP A 222 -14.71 -9.66 16.63
N LEU A 223 -15.56 -8.62 16.58
CA LEU A 223 -15.49 -7.58 15.55
C LEU A 223 -14.12 -6.87 15.55
N LEU A 224 -13.54 -6.65 16.74
CA LEU A 224 -12.22 -6.01 16.88
C LEU A 224 -11.09 -6.84 16.28
N ALA A 225 -11.22 -8.16 16.21
CA ALA A 225 -10.27 -9.01 15.50
C ALA A 225 -10.50 -8.96 13.99
N ALA A 226 -11.76 -8.88 13.56
CA ALA A 226 -12.14 -8.87 12.14
C ALA A 226 -11.81 -7.55 11.42
N LYS A 227 -11.86 -6.42 12.12
CA LYS A 227 -11.54 -5.08 11.60
C LYS A 227 -10.17 -4.98 10.92
N VAL A 228 -9.15 -5.67 11.46
CA VAL A 228 -7.82 -5.83 10.85
C VAL A 228 -7.38 -7.28 11.05
N SER A 229 -7.48 -8.08 9.99
CA SER A 229 -7.44 -9.55 10.12
C SER A 229 -6.34 -10.25 9.32
N LEU A 230 -5.61 -9.54 8.45
CA LEU A 230 -4.65 -10.14 7.50
C LEU A 230 -5.28 -11.28 6.64
N GLY A 231 -6.61 -11.34 6.58
CA GLY A 231 -7.36 -12.42 5.94
C GLY A 231 -7.08 -13.80 6.51
N VAL A 232 -6.73 -13.93 7.81
CA VAL A 232 -6.49 -15.24 8.47
C VAL A 232 -7.67 -15.73 9.31
N LEU A 233 -8.74 -14.93 9.43
CA LEU A 233 -9.95 -15.32 10.17
C LEU A 233 -11.00 -15.99 9.28
N GLY A 234 -10.90 -15.83 7.96
CA GLY A 234 -11.99 -16.08 7.02
C GLY A 234 -11.96 -15.12 5.84
N VAL A 235 -12.93 -15.27 4.94
CA VAL A 235 -13.16 -14.31 3.86
C VAL A 235 -14.19 -13.28 4.31
N ILE A 236 -13.83 -12.00 4.27
CA ILE A 236 -14.81 -10.91 4.47
C ILE A 236 -15.76 -10.92 3.27
N SER A 237 -17.04 -11.15 3.48
CA SER A 237 -18.06 -11.12 2.42
C SER A 237 -18.66 -9.73 2.29
N GLN A 238 -19.06 -9.14 3.42
CA GLN A 238 -19.73 -7.84 3.48
C GLN A 238 -19.26 -7.01 4.68
N VAL A 239 -19.31 -5.69 4.53
CA VAL A 239 -18.93 -4.72 5.56
C VAL A 239 -19.97 -3.61 5.61
N THR A 240 -20.41 -3.25 6.81
CA THR A 240 -21.25 -2.08 7.06
C THR A 240 -20.40 -0.96 7.65
N LEU A 241 -20.37 0.18 6.98
CA LEU A 241 -19.63 1.37 7.39
C LEU A 241 -20.57 2.43 7.95
N GLN A 242 -20.15 3.08 9.03
CA GLN A 242 -20.68 4.36 9.47
C GLN A 242 -20.05 5.46 8.62
N LEU A 243 -20.89 6.13 7.85
CA LEU A 243 -20.54 7.30 7.04
C LEU A 243 -20.98 8.58 7.76
N GLU A 244 -20.69 9.71 7.14
CA GLU A 244 -21.14 11.03 7.59
C GLU A 244 -21.78 11.82 6.44
N PRO A 245 -22.52 12.92 6.71
CA PRO A 245 -23.01 13.78 5.65
C PRO A 245 -21.89 14.30 4.76
N MET A 246 -22.17 14.41 3.45
CA MET A 246 -21.20 14.86 2.46
C MET A 246 -20.64 16.25 2.80
N PHE A 247 -19.34 16.43 2.58
CA PHE A 247 -18.62 17.66 2.87
C PHE A 247 -17.61 18.00 1.77
N LYS A 248 -17.14 19.25 1.77
CA LYS A 248 -16.04 19.73 0.93
C LYS A 248 -14.75 19.81 1.73
N ARG A 249 -13.61 19.87 1.06
CA ARG A 249 -12.30 20.13 1.69
C ARG A 249 -11.67 21.40 1.13
N SER A 250 -11.04 22.18 1.98
CA SER A 250 -10.14 23.27 1.61
C SER A 250 -8.71 22.78 1.78
N VAL A 251 -7.90 22.87 0.73
CA VAL A 251 -6.52 22.38 0.75
C VAL A 251 -5.59 23.53 0.40
N THR A 252 -4.50 23.70 1.15
CA THR A 252 -3.45 24.67 0.86
C THR A 252 -2.10 24.06 1.21
N ASN A 253 -1.12 24.20 0.32
CA ASN A 253 0.23 23.72 0.58
C ASN A 253 1.11 24.89 1.02
N ARG A 254 1.86 24.71 2.11
CA ARG A 254 2.86 25.67 2.60
C ARG A 254 4.22 25.03 2.59
N VAL A 255 5.18 25.65 1.93
CA VAL A 255 6.58 25.25 1.95
C VAL A 255 7.31 26.07 3.01
N VAL A 256 7.99 25.41 3.92
CA VAL A 256 8.79 26.03 4.98
C VAL A 256 10.15 25.34 5.08
N SER A 257 11.10 25.98 5.77
CA SER A 257 12.36 25.33 6.15
C SER A 257 12.10 24.24 7.19
N ASP A 258 12.91 23.18 7.14
CA ASP A 258 12.87 22.10 8.12
C ASP A 258 13.60 22.41 9.43
N ALA A 259 14.13 23.62 9.63
CA ALA A 259 15.00 23.96 10.76
C ALA A 259 14.43 23.56 12.14
N THR A 260 13.12 23.72 12.36
CA THR A 260 12.43 23.45 13.64
C THR A 260 11.11 22.69 13.49
N PHE A 261 10.83 22.13 12.32
CA PHE A 261 9.51 21.59 11.99
C PHE A 261 9.08 20.43 12.91
N GLU A 262 10.04 19.66 13.44
CA GLU A 262 9.85 18.55 14.38
C GLU A 262 9.11 18.97 15.67
N GLN A 263 9.18 20.25 16.03
CA GLN A 263 8.48 20.83 17.19
C GLN A 263 7.01 21.13 16.88
N SER A 264 6.66 21.25 15.60
CA SER A 264 5.32 21.63 15.14
C SER A 264 4.47 20.44 14.67
N ILE A 265 5.05 19.24 14.53
CA ILE A 265 4.34 18.05 14.02
C ILE A 265 3.07 17.78 14.85
N SER A 266 3.21 17.75 16.19
CA SER A 266 2.10 17.46 17.10
C SER A 266 1.04 18.56 17.10
N SER A 267 1.42 19.84 17.07
CA SER A 267 0.47 20.94 17.04
C SER A 267 -0.27 21.02 15.70
N PHE A 268 0.42 20.75 14.58
CA PHE A 268 -0.19 20.65 13.26
C PHE A 268 -1.21 19.50 13.20
N ALA A 269 -0.86 18.32 13.70
CA ALA A 269 -1.76 17.15 13.76
C ALA A 269 -3.04 17.42 14.55
N ALA A 270 -2.95 18.18 15.64
CA ALA A 270 -4.09 18.53 16.49
C ALA A 270 -5.00 19.58 15.86
N THR A 271 -4.45 20.48 15.04
CA THR A 271 -5.17 21.64 14.49
C THR A 271 -5.63 21.46 13.04
N THR A 272 -5.07 20.48 12.32
CA THR A 272 -5.35 20.24 10.89
C THR A 272 -5.87 18.81 10.70
N PRO A 273 -7.18 18.56 10.88
CA PRO A 273 -7.75 17.21 10.99
C PRO A 273 -7.51 16.29 9.78
N TYR A 274 -7.24 16.85 8.60
CA TYR A 274 -7.03 16.09 7.36
C TYR A 274 -5.64 16.31 6.76
N GLY A 275 -4.80 17.09 7.44
CA GLY A 275 -3.51 17.53 6.92
C GLY A 275 -2.46 16.43 6.97
N ASP A 276 -1.45 16.58 6.14
CA ASP A 276 -0.25 15.75 6.12
C ASP A 276 0.98 16.62 5.90
N ILE A 277 2.15 16.02 6.11
CA ILE A 277 3.44 16.68 5.95
C ILE A 277 4.26 15.86 4.97
N ILE A 278 4.92 16.52 4.02
CA ILE A 278 5.98 15.91 3.23
C ILE A 278 7.28 16.59 3.61
N TRP A 279 8.22 15.82 4.17
CA TRP A 279 9.55 16.31 4.51
C TRP A 279 10.54 15.86 3.44
N TYR A 280 11.35 16.80 2.92
CA TYR A 280 12.44 16.55 1.99
C TYR A 280 13.77 16.83 2.68
N PRO A 281 14.37 15.84 3.39
CA PRO A 281 15.52 16.09 4.23
C PRO A 281 16.71 16.68 3.47
N SER A 282 17.06 16.16 2.28
CA SER A 282 18.25 16.63 1.55
C SER A 282 18.14 18.08 1.08
N GLN A 283 16.90 18.57 0.93
CA GLN A 283 16.59 19.94 0.55
C GLN A 283 16.35 20.86 1.75
N ALA A 284 16.31 20.32 2.97
CA ALA A 284 15.96 21.03 4.20
C ALA A 284 14.60 21.78 4.12
N ILE A 285 13.63 21.21 3.40
CA ILE A 285 12.29 21.78 3.24
C ILE A 285 11.20 20.84 3.71
N VAL A 286 10.10 21.43 4.16
CA VAL A 286 8.88 20.73 4.59
C VAL A 286 7.69 21.35 3.88
N VAL A 287 6.83 20.50 3.33
CA VAL A 287 5.56 20.88 2.73
C VAL A 287 4.44 20.45 3.66
N TYR A 288 3.76 21.42 4.28
CA TYR A 288 2.52 21.18 5.01
C TYR A 288 1.35 21.24 4.06
N ARG A 289 0.49 20.23 4.08
CA ARG A 289 -0.80 20.23 3.40
C ARG A 289 -1.88 20.59 4.42
N ASP A 290 -2.19 21.86 4.52
CA ASP A 290 -3.29 22.35 5.34
C ASP A 290 -4.61 21.87 4.71
N ASP A 291 -5.39 21.09 5.47
CA ASP A 291 -6.59 20.47 4.94
C ASP A 291 -7.73 20.47 5.95
N PHE A 292 -8.82 21.15 5.59
CA PHE A 292 -9.95 21.40 6.46
C PHE A 292 -11.27 21.03 5.81
N LYS A 293 -12.18 20.51 6.64
CA LYS A 293 -13.56 20.26 6.26
C LYS A 293 -14.31 21.58 6.07
N LEU A 294 -15.12 21.64 5.01
CA LEU A 294 -16.03 22.73 4.69
C LEU A 294 -17.46 22.21 4.49
N PRO A 295 -18.48 23.00 4.79
CA PRO A 295 -19.86 22.68 4.41
C PRO A 295 -20.00 22.47 2.89
N VAL A 296 -20.91 21.59 2.47
CA VAL A 296 -21.18 21.37 1.04
C VAL A 296 -21.65 22.65 0.32
N THR A 297 -22.28 23.58 1.06
CA THR A 297 -22.74 24.89 0.57
C THR A 297 -21.62 25.91 0.41
N ALA A 298 -20.40 25.63 0.89
CA ALA A 298 -19.27 26.55 0.76
C ALA A 298 -19.02 26.87 -0.72
N LYS A 299 -19.07 28.17 -1.03
CA LYS A 299 -18.73 28.70 -2.35
C LYS A 299 -17.22 28.70 -2.48
N GLY A 300 -16.70 28.13 -3.56
CA GLY A 300 -15.28 28.19 -3.89
C GLY A 300 -15.13 28.27 -5.39
N LYS A 301 -14.11 28.99 -5.85
CA LYS A 301 -13.74 29.03 -7.28
C LYS A 301 -12.92 27.80 -7.69
N GLY A 302 -12.98 26.72 -6.90
CA GLY A 302 -12.30 25.43 -7.13
C GLY A 302 -11.00 25.58 -7.90
N ARG A 303 -10.08 26.44 -7.44
CA ARG A 303 -8.83 26.67 -8.17
C ARG A 303 -7.93 25.52 -7.75
N ASN A 304 -8.06 24.38 -8.43
CA ASN A 304 -7.07 23.32 -8.33
C ASN A 304 -5.78 23.85 -8.95
N ASP A 305 -4.95 24.45 -8.11
CA ASP A 305 -3.69 25.09 -8.48
C ASP A 305 -2.54 24.10 -8.61
N PHE A 306 -2.80 22.81 -8.36
CA PHE A 306 -1.89 21.74 -8.67
C PHE A 306 -1.52 21.79 -10.15
N ILE A 307 -0.25 22.06 -10.41
CA ILE A 307 0.28 22.30 -11.75
C ILE A 307 0.03 21.12 -12.68
N GLY A 308 -0.07 19.90 -12.15
CA GLY A 308 -0.34 18.67 -12.90
C GLY A 308 -1.81 18.45 -13.29
N PHE A 309 -2.75 19.25 -12.77
CA PHE A 309 -4.17 19.21 -13.13
C PHE A 309 -4.66 20.49 -13.84
N ARG A 310 -3.80 21.51 -13.96
CA ARG A 310 -4.07 22.67 -14.82
C ARG A 310 -3.88 22.26 -16.30
N PRO A 311 -4.66 22.83 -17.24
CA PRO A 311 -4.34 22.73 -18.65
C PRO A 311 -2.99 23.39 -18.89
N GLN A 312 -1.98 22.55 -19.07
CA GLN A 312 -0.63 22.93 -19.45
C GLN A 312 -0.59 23.00 -20.98
N PRO A 313 0.06 24.01 -21.59
CA PRO A 313 0.27 24.02 -23.03
C PRO A 313 0.85 22.69 -23.47
N THR A 314 0.34 22.12 -24.56
CA THR A 314 0.76 20.78 -25.01
C THR A 314 2.28 20.67 -25.13
N PHE A 315 2.97 21.75 -25.50
CA PHE A 315 4.44 21.83 -25.48
C PHE A 315 5.04 21.67 -24.08
N PHE A 316 4.52 22.32 -23.03
CA PHE A 316 5.03 22.14 -21.65
C PHE A 316 4.71 20.77 -21.08
N ILE A 317 3.52 20.22 -21.38
CA ILE A 317 3.24 18.81 -21.09
C ILE A 317 4.23 17.95 -21.87
N ALA A 318 4.47 18.22 -23.17
CA ALA A 318 5.41 17.49 -24.01
C ALA A 318 6.86 17.64 -23.56
N SER A 319 7.25 18.78 -22.96
CA SER A 319 8.59 19.08 -22.45
C SER A 319 8.82 18.55 -21.05
N ALA A 320 7.84 18.64 -20.15
CA ALA A 320 7.85 17.88 -18.90
C ALA A 320 7.77 16.38 -19.19
N ARG A 321 7.10 15.99 -20.28
CA ARG A 321 7.13 14.64 -20.84
C ARG A 321 8.42 14.29 -21.58
N ALA A 322 9.18 15.25 -22.08
CA ALA A 322 10.48 15.01 -22.73
C ALA A 322 11.62 15.00 -21.69
N ALA A 323 11.51 15.81 -20.65
CA ALA A 323 12.40 15.88 -19.48
C ALA A 323 12.04 14.83 -18.42
N GLY A 324 10.83 14.27 -18.50
CA GLY A 324 10.29 13.29 -17.57
C GLY A 324 9.04 12.63 -18.13
N SER A 325 9.14 11.86 -19.22
CA SER A 325 8.10 10.88 -19.52
C SER A 325 8.45 9.81 -20.54
N CYS A 326 7.58 8.83 -20.42
CA CYS A 326 7.59 7.50 -20.92
C CYS A 326 6.34 7.24 -21.78
N LEU A 327 5.74 8.30 -22.35
CA LEU A 327 4.37 8.22 -22.83
C LEU A 327 4.19 8.30 -24.34
N ARG A 328 5.19 8.70 -25.16
CA ARG A 328 5.07 8.69 -26.64
C ARG A 328 6.40 8.74 -27.44
N SER A 329 7.48 8.04 -27.08
CA SER A 329 8.59 7.88 -28.06
C SER A 329 8.14 6.94 -29.19
N ALA A 330 8.71 7.12 -30.37
CA ALA A 330 8.71 6.05 -31.37
C ALA A 330 9.47 4.85 -30.81
N GLU A 331 9.24 3.64 -31.33
CA GLU A 331 10.08 2.47 -31.04
C GLU A 331 11.48 2.68 -31.63
N ASP A 332 12.29 3.53 -30.99
CA ASP A 332 13.62 3.95 -31.46
C ASP A 332 14.75 3.54 -30.52
N GLY A 333 14.46 2.68 -29.54
CA GLY A 333 15.47 2.09 -28.65
C GLY A 333 15.89 2.96 -27.47
N LEU A 334 15.22 4.09 -27.21
CA LEU A 334 15.46 4.91 -26.01
C LEU A 334 14.44 4.58 -24.90
N VAL A 335 14.89 3.86 -23.88
CA VAL A 335 14.08 3.31 -22.78
C VAL A 335 13.52 4.41 -21.87
N THR A 336 12.21 4.63 -21.85
CA THR A 336 11.49 5.39 -20.81
C THR A 336 10.14 4.72 -20.50
N ALA A 337 9.92 4.27 -19.25
CA ALA A 337 8.73 3.51 -18.78
C ALA A 337 7.90 4.24 -17.70
N CYS A 338 6.57 4.33 -17.83
CA CYS A 338 5.72 4.91 -16.79
C CYS A 338 5.77 4.04 -15.53
N GLY A 339 5.95 4.69 -14.38
CA GLY A 339 6.28 3.99 -13.15
C GLY A 339 5.26 2.98 -12.62
N TRP A 340 4.01 3.12 -13.03
CA TRP A 340 2.85 2.41 -12.51
C TRP A 340 2.02 1.77 -13.63
N ASP A 341 2.49 1.81 -14.88
CA ASP A 341 1.83 1.14 -16.00
C ASP A 341 2.33 -0.31 -16.06
N PRO A 342 1.46 -1.33 -15.92
CA PRO A 342 1.85 -2.75 -15.92
C PRO A 342 2.31 -3.26 -17.30
N ARG A 343 2.02 -2.53 -18.39
CA ARG A 343 2.41 -2.90 -19.76
C ARG A 343 3.86 -2.55 -20.05
N PHE A 344 4.42 -1.64 -19.26
CA PHE A 344 5.83 -1.28 -19.26
C PHE A 344 6.45 -1.76 -17.96
N LYS A 345 7.75 -2.07 -17.96
CA LYS A 345 8.43 -2.44 -16.71
C LYS A 345 8.68 -1.15 -15.90
N GLY A 346 7.69 -0.71 -15.13
CA GLY A 346 7.62 0.56 -14.40
C GLY A 346 8.62 0.76 -13.26
N LEU A 347 8.30 1.69 -12.34
CA LEU A 347 9.07 2.07 -11.16
C LEU A 347 9.03 0.87 -10.22
N PHE A 348 10.13 0.16 -10.17
CA PHE A 348 10.38 -0.86 -9.17
C PHE A 348 10.89 -0.13 -7.94
N TYR A 349 10.07 -0.06 -6.89
CA TYR A 349 10.39 0.65 -5.67
C TYR A 349 10.15 -0.22 -4.44
N HIS A 350 10.80 0.17 -3.35
CA HIS A 350 10.43 -0.24 -2.01
C HIS A 350 9.68 0.90 -1.34
N GLN A 351 8.79 0.51 -0.43
CA GLN A 351 8.14 1.46 0.46
C GLN A 351 8.25 0.92 1.87
N THR A 352 8.82 1.72 2.76
CA THR A 352 8.77 1.49 4.19
C THR A 352 7.76 2.44 4.79
N ALA A 353 6.92 1.92 5.68
CA ALA A 353 5.90 2.72 6.35
C ALA A 353 5.78 2.27 7.79
N VAL A 354 6.13 3.17 8.71
CA VAL A 354 6.21 2.89 10.14
C VAL A 354 5.46 3.97 10.90
N SER A 355 4.57 3.55 11.80
CA SER A 355 3.92 4.46 12.75
C SER A 355 4.78 4.63 13.97
N ILE A 356 5.34 5.83 14.12
CA ILE A 356 6.17 6.25 15.25
C ILE A 356 5.27 6.98 16.25
N PRO A 357 5.25 6.61 17.55
CA PRO A 357 4.44 7.31 18.54
C PRO A 357 4.72 8.81 18.56
N PHE A 358 3.69 9.64 18.79
CA PHE A 358 3.87 11.09 18.89
C PHE A 358 4.90 11.50 19.95
N ALA A 359 5.04 10.70 21.02
CA ALA A 359 6.03 10.93 22.07
C ALA A 359 7.49 10.84 21.58
N ASN A 360 7.73 10.21 20.42
CA ASN A 360 9.06 9.91 19.91
C ASN A 360 9.37 10.57 18.55
N ILE A 361 8.38 11.17 17.88
CA ILE A 361 8.56 11.68 16.51
C ILE A 361 9.60 12.80 16.43
N THR A 362 9.65 13.69 17.43
CA THR A 362 10.62 14.79 17.46
C THR A 362 12.05 14.28 17.53
N ASP A 363 12.32 13.29 18.40
CA ASP A 363 13.64 12.68 18.52
C ASP A 363 14.02 11.90 17.26
N PHE A 364 13.07 11.18 16.66
CA PHE A 364 13.30 10.47 15.40
C PHE A 364 13.72 11.41 14.28
N VAL A 365 13.00 12.52 14.10
CA VAL A 365 13.36 13.53 13.08
C VAL A 365 14.72 14.14 13.38
N ALA A 366 15.04 14.43 14.66
CA ALA A 366 16.34 14.94 15.05
C ALA A 366 17.49 13.97 14.72
N ASP A 367 17.28 12.67 14.89
CA ASP A 367 18.28 11.66 14.53
C ASP A 367 18.43 11.47 13.01
N VAL A 368 17.33 11.53 12.26
CA VAL A 368 17.40 11.55 10.78
C VAL A 368 18.15 12.80 10.30
N LYS A 369 17.96 13.96 10.94
CA LYS A 369 18.74 15.17 10.65
C LYS A 369 20.24 14.98 10.91
N LYS A 370 20.65 14.26 11.97
CA LYS A 370 22.08 13.96 12.19
C LYS A 370 22.70 13.17 11.04
N LEU A 371 21.97 12.21 10.47
CA LEU A 371 22.41 11.47 9.28
C LEU A 371 22.52 12.38 8.05
N ARG A 372 21.50 13.22 7.83
CA ARG A 372 21.52 14.24 6.77
C ARG A 372 22.70 15.21 6.92
N ASP A 373 22.97 15.70 8.13
CA ASP A 373 23.99 16.71 8.36
C ASP A 373 25.40 16.15 8.20
N ALA A 374 25.58 14.84 8.43
CA ALA A 374 26.82 14.15 8.13
C ALA A 374 27.05 13.94 6.63
N ASN A 375 25.98 13.77 5.84
CA ASN A 375 26.04 13.69 4.38
C ASN A 375 24.74 14.20 3.77
N SER A 376 24.74 15.47 3.32
CA SER A 376 23.54 16.14 2.81
C SER A 376 22.95 15.48 1.55
N GLY A 377 23.79 14.79 0.77
CA GLY A 377 23.36 14.02 -0.41
C GLY A 377 22.72 12.67 -0.06
N ALA A 378 22.86 12.17 1.17
CA ALA A 378 22.48 10.81 1.53
C ALA A 378 20.97 10.51 1.37
N LEU A 379 20.14 11.56 1.45
CA LEU A 379 18.68 11.47 1.41
C LEU A 379 18.08 12.01 0.10
N CYS A 380 18.90 12.28 -0.92
CA CYS A 380 18.39 12.70 -2.22
C CYS A 380 17.53 11.62 -2.89
N GLY A 381 17.82 10.34 -2.62
CA GLY A 381 17.04 9.20 -3.12
C GLY A 381 15.56 9.30 -2.72
N PRO A 382 15.22 9.26 -1.43
CA PRO A 382 13.84 9.47 -0.97
C PRO A 382 13.20 10.76 -1.47
N ASP A 383 13.95 11.86 -1.55
CA ASP A 383 13.42 13.15 -2.01
C ASP A 383 12.93 13.10 -3.47
N LEU A 384 13.58 12.32 -4.33
CA LEU A 384 13.11 12.06 -5.70
C LEU A 384 11.82 11.23 -5.74
N TYR A 385 11.49 10.51 -4.65
CA TYR A 385 10.35 9.59 -4.52
C TYR A 385 9.35 10.09 -3.47
N PHE A 386 9.00 11.38 -3.54
CA PHE A 386 8.02 12.07 -2.68
C PHE A 386 8.48 12.39 -1.26
N GLY A 387 9.76 12.26 -0.93
CA GLY A 387 10.28 12.55 0.41
C GLY A 387 9.68 11.62 1.47
N PHE A 388 9.69 12.09 2.72
CA PHE A 388 9.12 11.40 3.86
C PHE A 388 7.70 11.91 4.05
N LEU A 389 6.71 11.12 3.62
CA LEU A 389 5.30 11.46 3.81
C LEU A 389 4.89 11.08 5.24
N MET A 390 4.48 12.07 6.02
CA MET A 390 4.03 11.91 7.39
C MET A 390 2.52 12.15 7.47
N ARG A 391 1.81 11.13 7.97
CA ARG A 391 0.37 11.14 8.16
C ARG A 391 0.03 10.82 9.60
N PHE A 392 -1.09 11.32 10.08
CA PHE A 392 -1.49 11.13 11.47
C PHE A 392 -2.50 10.00 11.59
N VAL A 393 -2.32 9.16 12.60
CA VAL A 393 -3.22 8.04 12.88
C VAL A 393 -3.42 7.91 14.38
N ARG A 394 -4.66 7.67 14.79
CA ARG A 394 -4.98 7.41 16.19
C ARG A 394 -4.75 5.94 16.56
N ASN A 395 -4.67 5.69 17.86
CA ASN A 395 -4.77 4.36 18.42
C ASN A 395 -6.05 3.67 17.92
N SER A 396 -5.92 2.38 17.64
CA SER A 396 -6.96 1.58 17.01
C SER A 396 -7.68 0.74 18.07
N THR A 397 -8.96 0.46 17.86
CA THR A 397 -9.69 -0.55 18.65
C THR A 397 -9.40 -1.96 18.14
N ALA A 398 -9.11 -2.12 16.84
CA ALA A 398 -8.80 -3.41 16.25
C ALA A 398 -7.53 -4.06 16.82
N TYR A 399 -7.52 -5.36 17.12
CA TYR A 399 -6.40 -5.98 17.84
C TYR A 399 -5.05 -5.89 17.11
N LEU A 400 -5.04 -6.00 15.77
CA LEU A 400 -3.85 -5.82 14.93
C LEU A 400 -3.67 -4.38 14.39
N GLY A 401 -4.48 -3.43 14.83
CA GLY A 401 -4.32 -2.03 14.46
C GLY A 401 -3.25 -1.30 15.28
N LYS A 402 -3.13 0.01 15.07
CA LYS A 402 -2.16 0.88 15.76
C LYS A 402 -2.39 0.84 17.29
N THR A 403 -1.31 0.75 18.06
CA THR A 403 -1.38 0.61 19.53
C THR A 403 -1.51 1.95 20.24
N GLU A 404 -1.02 3.03 19.62
CA GLU A 404 -0.91 4.37 20.16
C GLU A 404 -1.24 5.41 19.07
N ASP A 405 -1.52 6.64 19.48
CA ASP A 405 -1.60 7.77 18.56
C ASP A 405 -0.18 8.02 17.99
N ALA A 406 -0.06 8.10 16.67
CA ALA A 406 1.23 8.03 16.00
C ALA A 406 1.28 8.87 14.71
N VAL A 407 2.51 9.11 14.27
CA VAL A 407 2.85 9.63 12.95
C VAL A 407 3.31 8.46 12.08
N ASP A 408 2.51 8.13 11.06
CA ASP A 408 2.87 7.17 10.03
C ASP A 408 3.84 7.85 9.05
N VAL A 409 5.08 7.39 9.03
CA VAL A 409 6.16 7.91 8.16
C VAL A 409 6.35 6.91 7.03
N ASP A 410 6.00 7.34 5.81
CA ASP A 410 6.20 6.60 4.57
C ASP A 410 7.45 7.10 3.85
N ILE A 411 8.34 6.18 3.50
CA ILE A 411 9.55 6.45 2.72
C ILE A 411 9.49 5.54 1.50
N THR A 412 9.39 6.13 0.32
CA THR A 412 9.47 5.41 -0.95
C THR A 412 10.84 5.66 -1.56
N TYR A 413 11.45 4.63 -2.13
CA TYR A 413 12.77 4.73 -2.75
C TYR A 413 12.97 3.63 -3.79
N TYR A 414 13.94 3.85 -4.67
CA TYR A 414 14.26 2.93 -5.75
C TYR A 414 14.60 1.51 -5.26
N ARG A 415 14.14 0.51 -6.01
CA ARG A 415 14.51 -0.89 -5.85
C ARG A 415 15.27 -1.34 -7.09
N ALA A 416 16.48 -1.85 -6.91
CA ALA A 416 17.28 -2.35 -8.01
C ALA A 416 16.65 -3.59 -8.66
N ARG A 417 16.93 -3.86 -9.95
CA ARG A 417 16.51 -5.12 -10.59
C ARG A 417 17.39 -6.29 -10.20
N ASP A 418 18.67 -6.04 -9.94
CA ASP A 418 19.58 -7.04 -9.39
C ASP A 418 19.43 -7.04 -7.85
N PRO A 419 19.10 -8.18 -7.21
CA PRO A 419 19.01 -8.27 -5.75
C PRO A 419 20.31 -7.95 -5.01
N ARG A 420 21.46 -8.05 -5.68
CA ARG A 420 22.76 -7.81 -5.06
C ARG A 420 23.28 -6.40 -5.29
N GLN A 421 22.54 -5.58 -6.02
CA GLN A 421 22.91 -4.20 -6.26
C GLN A 421 22.39 -3.33 -5.11
N ALA A 422 23.32 -2.83 -4.27
CA ALA A 422 23.00 -1.88 -3.22
C ALA A 422 22.38 -0.60 -3.80
N ARG A 423 21.44 0.02 -3.06
CA ARG A 423 20.84 1.30 -3.43
C ARG A 423 21.77 2.46 -3.08
N LEU A 424 21.43 3.63 -3.60
CA LEU A 424 22.12 4.87 -3.26
C LEU A 424 21.99 5.12 -1.76
N HIS A 425 23.12 5.21 -1.06
CA HIS A 425 23.20 5.38 0.40
C HIS A 425 22.37 4.32 1.16
N GLU A 426 22.51 3.05 0.75
CA GLU A 426 21.88 1.89 1.39
C GLU A 426 21.98 1.96 2.91
N GLU A 427 23.17 2.28 3.41
CA GLU A 427 23.47 2.30 4.84
C GLU A 427 22.64 3.31 5.61
N VAL A 428 22.39 4.50 5.04
CA VAL A 428 21.61 5.55 5.68
C VAL A 428 20.14 5.17 5.75
N LEU A 429 19.61 4.60 4.66
CA LEU A 429 18.21 4.16 4.65
C LEU A 429 17.97 2.97 5.58
N GLU A 430 18.84 1.95 5.57
CA GLU A 430 18.71 0.81 6.49
C GLU A 430 18.78 1.25 7.96
N GLU A 431 19.62 2.25 8.26
CA GLU A 431 19.70 2.81 9.60
C GLU A 431 18.41 3.53 10.02
N ILE A 432 17.83 4.35 9.13
CA ILE A 432 16.56 5.04 9.39
C ILE A 432 15.42 4.04 9.63
N GLU A 433 15.35 2.99 8.83
CA GLU A 433 14.37 1.92 9.00
C GLU A 433 14.52 1.23 10.36
N GLN A 434 15.75 0.88 10.74
CA GLN A 434 16.03 0.25 12.03
C GLN A 434 15.83 1.19 13.22
N MET A 435 16.11 2.49 13.07
CA MET A 435 15.77 3.49 14.09
C MET A 435 14.25 3.57 14.29
N ALA A 436 13.48 3.71 13.20
CA ALA A 436 12.03 3.79 13.28
C ALA A 436 11.42 2.52 13.91
N LEU A 437 11.88 1.34 13.48
CA LEU A 437 11.34 0.06 13.92
C LEU A 437 11.80 -0.34 15.32
N PHE A 438 13.09 -0.23 15.63
CA PHE A 438 13.67 -0.83 16.84
C PHE A 438 13.94 0.20 17.93
N LYS A 439 14.62 1.31 17.61
CA LYS A 439 14.92 2.36 18.59
C LYS A 439 13.65 3.04 19.10
N TYR A 440 12.77 3.45 18.18
CA TYR A 440 11.51 4.13 18.51
C TYR A 440 10.29 3.22 18.55
N ARG A 441 10.52 1.89 18.50
CA ARG A 441 9.50 0.84 18.62
C ARG A 441 8.31 1.01 17.66
N GLY A 442 8.49 1.68 16.53
CA GLY A 442 7.41 1.99 15.61
C GLY A 442 6.74 0.74 15.03
N LEU A 443 5.45 0.85 14.73
CA LEU A 443 4.63 -0.26 14.23
C LEU A 443 4.58 -0.22 12.69
N PRO A 444 4.99 -1.29 11.98
CA PRO A 444 4.94 -1.31 10.52
C PRO A 444 3.50 -1.26 10.00
N HIS A 445 3.30 -0.63 8.85
CA HIS A 445 2.07 -0.80 8.06
C HIS A 445 2.03 -2.18 7.39
N TRP A 446 0.95 -2.94 7.62
CA TRP A 446 0.81 -4.33 7.15
C TRP A 446 0.85 -4.50 5.64
N GLY A 447 0.45 -3.50 4.87
CA GLY A 447 0.41 -3.55 3.41
C GLY A 447 1.66 -3.07 2.67
N LYS A 448 2.68 -2.53 3.36
CA LYS A 448 3.77 -1.77 2.70
C LYS A 448 5.16 -2.37 2.88
N ASN A 449 5.49 -2.85 4.06
CA ASN A 449 6.86 -3.17 4.40
C ASN A 449 7.35 -4.50 3.79
N ARG A 450 8.67 -4.62 3.72
CA ARG A 450 9.40 -5.88 3.55
C ARG A 450 9.48 -6.66 4.87
N ASN A 451 10.10 -7.83 4.85
CA ASN A 451 10.17 -8.73 6.01
C ASN A 451 10.84 -8.09 7.23
N VAL A 452 11.90 -7.28 7.05
CA VAL A 452 12.55 -6.52 8.13
C VAL A 452 11.56 -5.69 8.95
N GLY A 453 10.53 -5.13 8.30
CA GLY A 453 9.52 -4.33 8.98
C GLY A 453 8.71 -5.12 10.03
N PHE A 454 8.60 -6.44 9.88
CA PHE A 454 7.78 -7.31 10.72
C PHE A 454 8.58 -8.10 11.75
N ILE A 455 9.87 -7.80 11.94
CA ILE A 455 10.67 -8.39 13.01
C ILE A 455 10.14 -7.90 14.37
N GLY A 456 9.97 -8.82 15.32
CA GLY A 456 9.55 -8.50 16.69
C GLY A 456 8.07 -8.11 16.85
N MET A 457 7.19 -8.45 15.89
CA MET A 457 5.76 -8.09 15.96
C MET A 457 5.04 -8.62 17.19
N LYS A 458 5.44 -9.81 17.69
CA LYS A 458 4.88 -10.39 18.91
C LYS A 458 5.03 -9.46 20.12
N ASP A 459 6.20 -8.86 20.26
CA ASP A 459 6.52 -7.98 21.39
C ASP A 459 5.90 -6.59 21.20
N LYS A 460 5.81 -6.10 19.95
CA LYS A 460 5.14 -4.84 19.61
C LYS A 460 3.63 -4.87 19.92
N LEU A 461 2.96 -6.00 19.67
CA LEU A 461 1.51 -6.13 19.86
C LEU A 461 1.12 -6.69 21.25
N GLY A 462 2.00 -7.45 21.89
CA GLY A 462 1.82 -8.00 23.24
C GLY A 462 0.47 -8.69 23.45
N ALA A 463 -0.27 -8.25 24.47
CA ALA A 463 -1.56 -8.84 24.85
C ALA A 463 -2.64 -8.74 23.76
N ARG A 464 -2.55 -7.77 22.84
CA ARG A 464 -3.52 -7.62 21.74
C ARG A 464 -3.38 -8.75 20.73
N LEU A 465 -2.15 -9.19 20.44
CA LEU A 465 -1.93 -10.36 19.59
C LEU A 465 -2.57 -11.61 20.20
N GLN A 466 -2.44 -11.82 21.52
CA GLN A 466 -3.08 -12.97 22.18
C GLN A 466 -4.61 -12.93 22.10
N LYS A 467 -5.23 -11.75 22.17
CA LYS A 467 -6.67 -11.58 21.92
C LYS A 467 -7.04 -11.95 20.49
N PHE A 468 -6.27 -11.49 19.50
CA PHE A 468 -6.47 -11.83 18.10
C PHE A 468 -6.36 -13.33 17.84
N LEU A 469 -5.29 -13.96 18.33
CA LEU A 469 -5.03 -15.40 18.12
C LEU A 469 -6.12 -16.29 18.72
N ARG A 470 -6.80 -15.86 19.78
CA ARG A 470 -7.97 -16.59 20.32
C ARG A 470 -9.15 -16.60 19.35
N VAL A 471 -9.41 -15.47 18.67
CA VAL A 471 -10.46 -15.40 17.65
C VAL A 471 -10.06 -16.20 16.41
N MET A 472 -8.79 -16.07 15.99
CA MET A 472 -8.24 -16.86 14.87
C MET A 472 -8.43 -18.35 15.08
N ARG A 473 -8.06 -18.91 16.25
CA ARG A 473 -8.27 -20.34 16.53
C ARG A 473 -9.73 -20.76 16.52
N ARG A 474 -10.66 -19.86 16.86
CA ARG A 474 -12.10 -20.15 16.85
C ARG A 474 -12.68 -20.23 15.44
N TYR A 475 -12.19 -19.39 14.52
CA TYR A 475 -12.72 -19.33 13.16
C TYR A 475 -11.91 -20.17 12.16
N ASP A 476 -10.60 -20.32 12.39
CA ASP A 476 -9.69 -21.04 11.50
C ASP A 476 -8.63 -21.83 12.28
N GLY A 477 -9.07 -22.72 13.19
CA GLY A 477 -8.19 -23.50 14.06
C GLY A 477 -7.21 -24.42 13.32
N GLU A 478 -7.61 -24.93 12.16
CA GLU A 478 -6.76 -25.76 11.28
C GLU A 478 -5.84 -24.90 10.38
N GLY A 479 -6.03 -23.57 10.40
CA GLY A 479 -5.24 -22.59 9.68
C GLY A 479 -5.48 -22.56 8.16
N LEU A 480 -6.65 -22.96 7.66
CA LEU A 480 -7.01 -22.97 6.25
C LEU A 480 -6.58 -21.68 5.51
N PHE A 481 -6.71 -20.53 6.16
CA PHE A 481 -6.36 -19.19 5.62
C PHE A 481 -4.95 -18.69 5.97
N SER A 482 -4.12 -19.58 6.53
CA SER A 482 -2.74 -19.28 6.88
C SER A 482 -1.78 -19.54 5.74
N SER A 483 -0.70 -18.77 5.69
CA SER A 483 0.48 -18.98 4.86
C SER A 483 1.74 -18.88 5.71
N GLU A 484 2.87 -19.30 5.14
CA GLU A 484 4.18 -19.15 5.78
C GLU A 484 4.44 -17.72 6.28
N TRP A 485 4.10 -16.72 5.46
CA TRP A 485 4.28 -15.32 5.83
C TRP A 485 3.36 -14.91 7.00
N THR A 486 2.07 -15.29 6.98
CA THR A 486 1.17 -14.91 8.10
C THR A 486 1.57 -15.62 9.39
N ASP A 487 2.11 -16.84 9.30
CA ASP A 487 2.57 -17.59 10.45
C ASP A 487 3.79 -16.92 11.08
N ALA A 488 4.73 -16.51 10.24
CA ALA A 488 5.92 -15.80 10.65
C ALA A 488 5.59 -14.49 11.38
N VAL A 489 4.76 -13.62 10.79
CA VAL A 489 4.46 -12.30 11.39
C VAL A 489 3.59 -12.40 12.65
N LEU A 490 2.81 -13.48 12.80
CA LEU A 490 1.97 -13.74 13.98
C LEU A 490 2.69 -14.59 15.04
N GLY A 491 3.93 -15.03 14.79
CA GLY A 491 4.72 -15.85 15.70
C GLY A 491 4.14 -17.26 15.92
N LEU A 492 3.68 -17.89 14.84
CA LEU A 492 3.05 -19.21 14.83
C LEU A 492 3.95 -20.24 14.16
N ARG A 493 3.79 -21.52 14.57
CA ARG A 493 4.39 -22.69 13.90
C ARG A 493 5.92 -22.64 13.71
N GLY A 494 6.63 -21.91 14.57
CA GLY A 494 8.08 -21.77 14.51
C GLY A 494 8.59 -21.10 13.22
N LYS A 495 7.71 -20.38 12.50
CA LYS A 495 8.08 -19.64 11.30
C LYS A 495 8.63 -18.27 11.67
N GLU A 496 9.61 -17.82 10.91
CA GLU A 496 10.26 -16.52 11.08
C GLU A 496 10.11 -15.69 9.82
N VAL A 497 10.12 -14.37 9.99
CA VAL A 497 10.02 -13.44 8.86
C VAL A 497 11.35 -13.31 8.11
N VAL A 498 12.46 -13.66 8.75
CA VAL A 498 13.80 -13.51 8.21
C VAL A 498 14.04 -14.57 7.13
N VAL A 499 14.55 -14.14 5.99
CA VAL A 499 15.02 -15.03 4.92
C VAL A 499 16.47 -14.70 4.66
N GLU A 500 17.37 -15.58 5.11
CA GLU A 500 18.81 -15.43 4.97
C GLU A 500 19.31 -15.90 3.59
N GLY A 501 20.42 -15.30 3.15
CA GLY A 501 21.06 -15.62 1.89
C GLY A 501 21.91 -14.46 1.40
N ASN A 502 22.71 -14.70 0.35
CA ASN A 502 23.57 -13.67 -0.22
C ASN A 502 22.74 -12.46 -0.69
N GLY A 503 23.13 -11.26 -0.25
CA GLY A 503 22.40 -10.03 -0.57
C GLY A 503 21.05 -9.84 0.15
N CYS A 504 20.71 -10.66 1.15
CA CYS A 504 19.39 -10.58 1.80
C CYS A 504 19.12 -9.23 2.49
N ALA A 505 20.16 -8.52 2.96
CA ALA A 505 20.00 -7.25 3.65
C ALA A 505 19.65 -6.13 2.66
N LEU A 506 20.32 -6.11 1.49
CA LEU A 506 20.02 -5.18 0.39
C LEU A 506 18.55 -5.28 -0.06
N GLU A 507 18.01 -6.50 -0.09
CA GLU A 507 16.59 -6.75 -0.40
C GLU A 507 15.63 -6.49 0.76
N GLY A 508 16.12 -6.24 1.99
CA GLY A 508 15.33 -6.06 3.20
C GLY A 508 14.61 -7.32 3.68
N LEU A 509 15.19 -8.49 3.35
CA LEU A 509 14.73 -9.80 3.79
C LEU A 509 15.34 -10.22 5.14
N CYS A 510 16.50 -9.67 5.47
CA CYS A 510 17.22 -9.86 6.73
C CYS A 510 17.84 -8.53 7.19
N ILE A 511 18.30 -8.47 8.44
CA ILE A 511 19.26 -7.46 8.89
C ILE A 511 20.65 -8.08 8.71
N CYS A 512 21.63 -7.34 8.21
CA CYS A 512 22.95 -7.92 7.96
C CYS A 512 23.61 -8.40 9.27
N SER A 513 24.21 -9.58 9.21
CA SER A 513 24.95 -10.22 10.33
C SER A 513 26.34 -10.69 9.90
N CYS A 514 26.52 -10.98 8.61
CA CYS A 514 27.79 -11.21 7.94
C CYS A 514 27.88 -10.39 6.65
N ASP A 515 29.07 -10.34 6.04
CA ASP A 515 29.33 -9.50 4.87
C ASP A 515 28.62 -10.00 3.61
N GLU A 516 28.41 -11.31 3.46
CA GLU A 516 27.71 -11.91 2.32
C GLU A 516 26.27 -11.41 2.18
N HIS A 517 25.67 -10.89 3.26
CA HIS A 517 24.35 -10.26 3.21
C HIS A 517 24.35 -8.92 2.47
N CYS A 518 25.54 -8.31 2.27
CA CYS A 518 25.72 -6.96 1.74
C CYS A 518 26.39 -6.89 0.35
N ALA A 519 26.69 -8.02 -0.30
CA ALA A 519 27.41 -8.09 -1.58
C ALA A 519 28.86 -7.55 -1.51
N PRO A 520 29.77 -8.26 -0.80
CA PRO A 520 31.17 -7.85 -0.64
C PRO A 520 31.93 -7.79 -1.96
N GLU A 521 31.50 -8.53 -2.98
CA GLU A 521 32.03 -8.45 -4.34
C GLU A 521 31.83 -7.08 -5.01
N GLN A 522 30.92 -6.24 -4.48
CA GLN A 522 30.68 -4.87 -4.90
C GLN A 522 31.29 -3.83 -3.95
N GLY A 523 32.07 -4.28 -2.96
CA GLY A 523 32.71 -3.45 -1.94
C GLY A 523 31.79 -3.03 -0.79
N TYR A 524 30.68 -3.73 -0.57
CA TYR A 524 29.74 -3.46 0.52
C TYR A 524 29.83 -4.52 1.62
N TYR A 525 29.96 -4.07 2.86
CA TYR A 525 30.21 -4.90 4.03
C TYR A 525 29.23 -4.57 5.16
N CYS A 526 28.97 -5.54 6.03
CA CYS A 526 28.04 -5.36 7.13
C CYS A 526 28.72 -4.60 8.28
N GLY A 527 28.23 -3.40 8.57
CA GLY A 527 28.78 -2.51 9.60
C GLY A 527 27.74 -1.99 10.58
N GLU A 528 28.20 -1.25 11.58
CA GLU A 528 27.32 -0.51 12.49
C GLU A 528 26.80 0.78 11.83
N GLY A 529 25.57 1.16 12.18
CA GLY A 529 25.00 2.47 11.88
C GLY A 529 25.86 3.63 12.41
N GLN A 530 25.68 4.81 11.86
CA GLN A 530 26.43 6.01 12.20
C GLN A 530 25.88 6.71 13.46
N VAL A 531 24.57 6.94 13.53
CA VAL A 531 23.85 7.62 14.61
C VAL A 531 23.27 6.61 15.61
N TYR A 532 22.62 5.55 15.11
CA TYR A 532 22.12 4.43 15.89
C TYR A 532 23.06 3.24 15.73
N ARG A 533 24.08 3.18 16.60
CA ARG A 533 25.15 2.16 16.56
C ARG A 533 24.66 0.71 16.64
N GLN A 534 23.47 0.47 17.17
CA GLN A 534 22.86 -0.87 17.22
C GLN A 534 22.26 -1.31 15.88
N ALA A 535 22.05 -0.40 14.92
CA ALA A 535 21.68 -0.78 13.56
C ALA A 535 22.84 -1.50 12.87
N ARG A 536 22.49 -2.48 12.04
CA ARG A 536 23.44 -3.18 11.17
C ARG A 536 23.12 -2.85 9.72
N VAL A 537 24.10 -2.32 9.00
CA VAL A 537 23.88 -1.70 7.68
C VAL A 537 24.93 -2.13 6.68
N CYS A 538 24.55 -2.25 5.42
CA CYS A 538 25.41 -2.54 4.29
C CYS A 538 26.08 -1.24 3.81
N ARG A 539 27.34 -1.06 4.19
CA ARG A 539 28.12 0.15 3.88
C ARG A 539 29.16 -0.15 2.82
N LYS A 540 29.29 0.76 1.85
CA LYS A 540 30.39 0.73 0.90
C LYS A 540 31.71 1.14 1.57
N ILE A 541 32.74 0.31 1.47
CA ILE A 541 34.11 0.66 1.88
C ILE A 541 34.89 1.06 0.63
N THR A 542 35.36 2.30 0.57
CA THR A 542 36.27 2.77 -0.48
C THR A 542 37.71 2.69 0.01
N GLU A 543 38.64 2.29 -0.87
CA GLU A 543 40.06 2.04 -0.53
C GLU A 543 40.79 3.25 0.10
N ASP A 544 40.24 4.47 0.04
CA ASP A 544 40.83 5.70 0.61
C ASP A 544 40.52 5.93 2.11
N SER A 545 40.06 4.93 2.85
CA SER A 545 39.70 5.07 4.28
C SER A 545 40.58 4.28 5.27
N GLY A 546 41.78 3.89 4.83
CA GLY A 546 42.82 3.26 5.65
C GLY A 546 43.82 4.25 6.23
#